data_AF-A0A818R5D3-F1
#
_entry.id   AF-A0A818R5D3-F1
#
_cell.length_a   1.000
_cell.length_b   1.000
_cell.length_c   1.000
_cell.angle_alpha   90.00
_cell.angle_beta   90.00
_cell.angle_gamma   90.00
#
_symmetry.space_group_name_H-M   'P 1'
#
loop_
_entity.id
_entity.type
_entity.pdbx_description
1 polymer ?
#
loop_
_entity_poly.entity_id
_entity_poly.type
_entity_poly.pdbx_seq_one_letter_code
_entity_poly.pdbx_strand_id
1 'polypeptide(L)'
;MNTDEGSRSPMATTTDLSSDVNRANIEELQTSFLGKTSEYINARLNTVLDDPVLLRVAIRRCRLDCAEAERRINKLKEDNKEYVSKSEYLSLQQTHDELVKSSEQLKQNFRNAKVEYNGLKEALEYLIKDRDKYFTLCETYRATLTPRPNWERCAPIIEGGLEHWKELSIGKTSNQLVDILLNEIIGGNDIYNNVVNFIGLGIDPTVPKFLQTTSNIRNRHFMQRDVSLLIEDIWKQKIEHDLEQQNTLDAKPNFKISLADFVHIYFKRRFPDEELLQLEWGYNLVTGCRRFKTSSDIGIFWSVLLGQADEEIYHKKHLFSDNTQQDS
;
A
#
# COMPACT_ATOMS: atom_id res chain seq x y z
N MET A 1 50.59 -11.47 -9.10
CA MET A 1 50.28 -10.09 -8.67
C MET A 1 49.67 -10.22 -7.28
N ASN A 2 50.49 -10.27 -6.22
CA ASN A 2 51.03 -9.12 -5.47
C ASN A 2 49.89 -8.25 -4.95
N THR A 3 49.68 -7.96 -3.67
CA THR A 3 50.38 -8.05 -2.36
C THR A 3 49.23 -7.90 -1.32
N ASP A 4 49.30 -8.14 0.00
CA ASP A 4 50.31 -7.74 0.97
C ASP A 4 49.96 -8.34 2.35
N GLU A 5 50.98 -8.64 3.14
CA GLU A 5 50.91 -9.19 4.48
C GLU A 5 50.83 -8.06 5.53
N GLY A 6 49.78 -8.08 6.36
CA GLY A 6 49.61 -7.14 7.48
C GLY A 6 50.20 -7.69 8.78
N SER A 7 51.48 -7.36 9.04
CA SER A 7 52.21 -7.63 10.27
C SER A 7 51.55 -7.06 11.53
N ARG A 8 51.38 -7.90 12.56
CA ARG A 8 51.20 -7.48 13.96
C ARG A 8 52.58 -7.26 14.60
N SER A 9 52.80 -6.06 15.15
CA SER A 9 53.90 -5.81 16.11
C SER A 9 53.34 -5.32 17.45
N PRO A 10 53.95 -5.73 18.58
CA PRO A 10 53.52 -5.33 19.92
C PRO A 10 54.14 -3.97 20.31
N MET A 11 53.36 -3.12 20.95
CA MET A 11 53.79 -1.82 21.47
C MET A 11 54.50 -2.04 22.82
N ALA A 12 55.83 -1.88 22.84
CA ALA A 12 56.63 -1.92 24.06
C ALA A 12 56.76 -0.51 24.66
N THR A 13 56.35 -0.40 25.92
CA THR A 13 56.56 0.72 26.85
C THR A 13 58.06 1.00 26.98
N THR A 14 58.55 2.12 26.46
CA THR A 14 59.99 2.47 26.42
C THR A 14 60.29 3.88 26.96
N THR A 15 59.41 4.45 27.79
CA THR A 15 59.60 5.82 28.30
C THR A 15 60.13 5.92 29.74
N ASP A 16 60.13 4.85 30.54
CA ASP A 16 60.49 4.95 31.97
C ASP A 16 61.98 4.71 32.30
N LEU A 17 62.75 4.04 31.44
CA LEU A 17 64.16 3.71 31.75
C LEU A 17 65.14 4.87 31.48
N SER A 18 64.75 5.86 30.68
CA SER A 18 65.63 6.98 30.30
C SER A 18 65.61 8.14 31.30
N SER A 19 64.51 8.35 32.01
CA SER A 19 64.38 9.43 33.01
C SER A 19 65.19 9.12 34.28
N ASP A 20 65.18 7.87 34.74
CA ASP A 20 65.85 7.47 35.98
C ASP A 20 67.38 7.45 35.85
N VAL A 21 67.91 7.02 34.70
CA VAL A 21 69.36 7.06 34.41
C VAL A 21 69.87 8.51 34.34
N ASN A 22 69.09 9.41 33.75
CA ASN A 22 69.45 10.83 33.68
C ASN A 22 69.40 11.50 35.06
N ARG A 23 68.46 11.11 35.92
CA ARG A 23 68.35 11.64 37.28
C ARG A 23 69.52 11.20 38.17
N ALA A 24 69.91 9.93 38.11
CA ALA A 24 71.05 9.40 38.86
C ALA A 24 72.37 10.09 38.48
N ASN A 25 72.61 10.32 37.18
CA ASN A 25 73.80 11.03 36.70
C ASN A 25 73.85 12.49 37.15
N ILE A 26 72.69 13.16 37.27
CA ILE A 26 72.62 14.55 37.76
C ILE A 26 72.91 14.59 39.26
N GLU A 27 72.39 13.65 40.05
CA GLU A 27 72.62 13.57 41.49
C GLU A 27 74.10 13.25 41.82
N GLU A 28 74.75 12.39 41.03
CA GLU A 28 76.18 12.07 41.17
C GLU A 28 77.08 13.26 40.77
N LEU A 29 76.71 14.00 39.71
CA LEU A 29 77.41 15.23 39.33
C LEU A 29 77.26 16.34 40.39
N GLN A 30 76.06 16.50 40.96
CA GLN A 30 75.82 17.48 42.02
C GLN A 30 76.58 17.16 43.30
N THR A 31 76.61 15.89 43.73
CA THR A 31 77.36 15.45 44.91
C THR A 31 78.87 15.58 44.71
N SER A 32 79.39 15.26 43.52
CA SER A 32 80.82 15.46 43.21
C SER A 32 81.21 16.94 43.16
N PHE A 33 80.31 17.82 42.68
CA PHE A 33 80.54 19.27 42.62
C PHE A 33 80.50 19.90 44.02
N LEU A 34 79.54 19.50 44.86
CA LEU A 34 79.44 19.92 46.26
C LEU A 34 80.62 19.40 47.11
N GLY A 35 81.08 18.17 46.87
CA GLY A 35 82.25 17.60 47.54
C GLY A 35 83.54 18.36 47.22
N LYS A 36 83.81 18.61 45.94
CA LYS A 36 85.00 19.34 45.48
C LYS A 36 85.01 20.80 45.92
N THR A 37 83.84 21.44 45.97
CA THR A 37 83.72 22.82 46.48
C THR A 37 83.91 22.87 47.99
N SER A 38 83.40 21.90 48.75
CA SER A 38 83.62 21.78 50.20
C SER A 38 85.11 21.59 50.55
N GLU A 39 85.83 20.69 49.87
CA GLU A 39 87.28 20.50 50.08
C GLU A 39 88.09 21.76 49.75
N TYR A 40 87.78 22.43 48.64
CA TYR A 40 88.45 23.67 48.25
C TYR A 40 88.20 24.83 49.24
N ILE A 41 86.98 24.93 49.77
CA ILE A 41 86.61 25.92 50.78
C ILE A 41 87.33 25.63 52.10
N ASN A 42 87.39 24.37 52.53
CA ASN A 42 88.06 23.97 53.78
C ASN A 42 89.59 24.17 53.74
N ALA A 43 90.24 23.84 52.62
CA ALA A 43 91.68 24.09 52.44
C ALA A 43 92.02 25.60 52.43
N ARG A 44 91.11 26.43 51.89
CA ARG A 44 91.26 27.89 51.84
C ARG A 44 90.89 28.58 53.16
N LEU A 45 90.02 27.98 53.98
CA LEU A 45 89.73 28.45 55.34
C LEU A 45 90.91 28.23 56.29
N ASN A 46 91.54 27.05 56.24
CA ASN A 46 92.68 26.71 57.10
C ASN A 46 93.91 27.63 56.89
N THR A 47 94.08 28.22 55.70
CA THR A 47 95.16 29.18 55.39
C THR A 47 94.81 30.64 55.72
N VAL A 48 93.51 30.96 55.85
CA VAL A 48 93.00 32.31 56.15
C VAL A 48 92.84 32.56 57.66
N LEU A 49 92.77 31.49 58.47
CA LEU A 49 92.65 31.55 59.92
C LEU A 49 93.90 32.06 60.66
N ASP A 50 95.09 31.96 60.05
CA ASP A 50 96.37 32.37 60.66
C ASP A 50 96.69 33.88 60.53
N ASP A 51 95.99 34.62 59.65
CA ASP A 51 96.16 36.08 59.45
C ASP A 51 94.84 36.84 59.72
N PRO A 52 94.77 37.65 60.81
CA PRO A 52 93.56 38.39 61.18
C PRO A 52 93.16 39.50 60.19
N VAL A 53 94.06 39.96 59.31
CA VAL A 53 93.72 40.91 58.23
C VAL A 53 93.02 40.17 57.09
N LEU A 54 93.55 39.02 56.67
CA LEU A 54 92.99 38.20 55.61
C LEU A 54 91.59 37.67 55.99
N LEU A 55 91.39 37.28 57.25
CA LEU A 55 90.09 36.88 57.76
C LEU A 55 89.05 38.01 57.70
N ARG A 56 89.43 39.26 58.03
CA ARG A 56 88.53 40.43 57.91
C ARG A 56 88.15 40.72 56.46
N VAL A 57 89.10 40.62 55.53
CA VAL A 57 88.85 40.81 54.10
C VAL A 57 87.95 39.69 53.56
N ALA A 58 88.19 38.44 53.95
CA ALA A 58 87.36 37.30 53.59
C ALA A 58 85.93 37.45 54.12
N ILE A 59 85.75 37.78 55.41
CA ILE A 59 84.42 38.01 56.01
C ILE A 59 83.70 39.16 55.30
N ARG A 60 84.40 40.26 54.99
CA ARG A 60 83.80 41.40 54.26
C ARG A 60 83.38 40.99 52.86
N ARG A 61 84.19 40.19 52.16
CA ARG A 61 83.86 39.67 50.84
C ARG A 61 82.68 38.70 50.88
N CYS A 62 82.66 37.77 51.82
CA CYS A 62 81.53 36.86 52.04
C CYS A 62 80.25 37.63 52.38
N ARG A 63 80.31 38.70 53.18
CA ARG A 63 79.13 39.55 53.46
C ARG A 63 78.62 40.25 52.21
N LEU A 64 79.52 40.73 51.34
CA LEU A 64 79.14 41.34 50.07
C LEU A 64 78.56 40.32 49.11
N ASP A 65 79.16 39.15 48.98
CA ASP A 65 78.67 38.06 48.13
C ASP A 65 77.30 37.53 48.63
N CYS A 66 77.11 37.43 49.96
CA CYS A 66 75.80 37.12 50.55
C CYS A 66 74.76 38.18 50.21
N ALA A 67 75.09 39.47 50.36
CA ALA A 67 74.17 40.55 50.03
C ALA A 67 73.84 40.59 48.52
N GLU A 68 74.80 40.27 47.65
CA GLU A 68 74.58 40.17 46.21
C GLU A 68 73.69 38.97 45.85
N ALA A 69 73.91 37.81 46.48
CA ALA A 69 73.05 36.65 46.33
C ALA A 69 71.62 36.91 46.83
N GLU A 70 71.44 37.58 47.96
CA GLU A 70 70.14 37.99 48.48
C GLU A 70 69.41 38.93 47.52
N ARG A 71 70.10 39.92 46.94
CA ARG A 71 69.53 40.79 45.90
C ARG A 71 69.09 39.99 44.67
N ARG A 72 69.90 39.02 44.23
CA ARG A 72 69.59 38.18 43.07
C ARG A 72 68.37 37.28 43.33
N ILE A 73 68.26 36.72 44.53
CA ILE A 73 67.09 35.95 44.97
C ILE A 73 65.85 36.85 45.00
N ASN A 74 65.95 38.07 45.53
CA ASN A 74 64.81 38.99 45.58
C ASN A 74 64.35 39.41 44.19
N LYS A 75 65.28 39.70 43.27
CA LYS A 75 64.94 39.96 41.87
C LYS A 75 64.23 38.77 41.22
N LEU A 76 64.75 37.55 41.41
CA LEU A 76 64.10 36.33 40.91
C LEU A 76 62.72 36.08 41.53
N LYS A 77 62.48 36.49 42.78
CA LYS A 77 61.16 36.41 43.42
C LYS A 77 60.19 37.44 42.86
N GLU A 78 60.67 38.64 42.59
CA GLU A 78 59.88 39.71 41.97
C GLU A 78 59.52 39.36 40.53
N ASP A 79 60.49 38.87 39.76
CA ASP A 79 60.26 38.32 38.41
C ASP A 79 59.31 37.12 38.47
N ASN A 80 59.47 36.18 39.43
CA ASN A 80 58.55 35.03 39.61
C ASN A 80 57.15 35.39 40.13
N LYS A 81 56.94 36.59 40.67
CA LYS A 81 55.63 37.02 41.18
C LYS A 81 54.63 37.26 40.05
N GLU A 82 55.13 37.58 38.85
CA GLU A 82 54.33 37.80 37.64
C GLU A 82 53.93 36.47 36.96
N TYR A 83 54.64 35.38 37.27
CA TYR A 83 54.28 34.03 36.81
C TYR A 83 53.25 33.40 37.76
N VAL A 84 52.34 32.62 37.17
CA VAL A 84 51.24 31.91 37.85
C VAL A 84 51.74 31.26 39.14
N SER A 85 51.07 31.54 40.25
CA SER A 85 51.46 30.98 41.53
C SER A 85 51.42 29.45 41.47
N LYS A 86 52.30 28.77 42.22
CA LYS A 86 52.33 27.29 42.23
C LYS A 86 50.95 26.69 42.56
N SER A 87 50.15 27.37 43.38
CA SER A 87 48.78 26.96 43.72
C SER A 87 47.84 27.04 42.51
N GLU A 88 47.84 28.15 41.78
CA GLU A 88 47.02 28.33 40.58
C GLU A 88 47.46 27.35 39.48
N TYR A 89 48.76 27.12 39.31
CA TYR A 89 49.27 26.13 38.37
C TYR A 89 48.75 24.72 38.68
N LEU A 90 48.78 24.31 39.95
CA LEU A 90 48.25 23.00 40.36
C LEU A 90 46.74 22.90 40.14
N SER A 91 45.99 23.97 40.43
CA SER A 91 44.55 24.00 40.16
C SER A 91 44.24 23.94 38.65
N LEU A 92 45.01 24.65 37.83
CA LEU A 92 44.87 24.65 36.38
C LEU A 92 45.21 23.27 35.81
N GLN A 93 46.28 22.64 36.30
CA GLN A 93 46.65 21.28 35.94
C GLN A 93 45.55 20.28 36.28
N GLN A 94 44.94 20.38 37.46
CA GLN A 94 43.82 19.54 37.84
C GLN A 94 42.63 19.71 36.89
N THR A 95 42.24 20.95 36.56
CA THR A 95 41.14 21.20 35.61
C THR A 95 41.47 20.71 34.20
N HIS A 96 42.73 20.81 33.78
CA HIS A 96 43.19 20.28 32.50
C HIS A 96 43.07 18.74 32.49
N ASP A 97 43.50 18.07 33.55
CA ASP A 97 43.41 16.61 33.66
C ASP A 97 41.94 16.14 33.69
N GLU A 98 41.06 16.89 34.35
CA GLU A 98 39.62 16.65 34.34
C GLU A 98 39.01 16.87 32.94
N LEU A 99 39.40 17.94 32.24
CA LEU A 99 38.98 18.22 30.86
C LEU A 99 39.47 17.15 29.89
N VAL A 100 40.70 16.66 30.04
CA VAL A 100 41.24 15.56 29.22
C VAL A 100 40.43 14.30 29.44
N LYS A 101 40.16 13.93 30.70
CA LYS A 101 39.31 12.76 31.02
C LYS A 101 37.91 12.91 30.43
N SER A 102 37.30 14.09 30.54
CA SER A 102 35.98 14.36 29.96
C SER A 102 35.99 14.28 28.43
N SER A 103 37.04 14.79 27.78
CA SER A 103 37.23 14.69 26.33
C SER A 103 37.40 13.25 25.87
N GLU A 104 38.17 12.43 26.61
CA GLU A 104 38.35 11.01 26.35
C GLU A 104 37.01 10.25 26.45
N GLN A 105 36.23 10.51 27.50
CA GLN A 105 34.91 9.92 27.70
C GLN A 105 33.94 10.33 26.58
N LEU A 106 33.91 11.60 26.19
CA LEU A 106 33.03 12.07 25.12
C LEU A 106 33.41 11.45 23.78
N LYS A 107 34.70 11.31 23.48
CA LYS A 107 35.18 10.60 22.28
C LYS A 107 34.74 9.14 22.29
N GLN A 108 34.80 8.47 23.44
CA GLN A 108 34.35 7.09 23.57
C GLN A 108 32.84 6.96 23.37
N ASN A 109 32.05 7.84 23.99
CA ASN A 109 30.59 7.89 23.80
C ASN A 109 30.22 8.13 22.33
N PHE A 110 30.92 9.03 21.65
CA PHE A 110 30.72 9.29 20.23
C PHE A 110 31.04 8.06 19.37
N ARG A 111 32.12 7.32 19.68
CA ARG A 111 32.45 6.06 19.00
C ARG A 111 31.34 5.03 19.20
N ASN A 112 30.85 4.86 20.42
CA ASN A 112 29.79 3.91 20.74
C ASN A 112 28.49 4.27 19.99
N ALA A 113 28.06 5.55 20.06
CA ALA A 113 26.87 6.03 19.35
C ALA A 113 26.99 5.83 17.83
N LYS A 114 28.18 6.01 17.27
CA LYS A 114 28.43 5.75 15.84
C LYS A 114 28.28 4.28 15.47
N VAL A 115 28.73 3.36 16.33
CA VAL A 115 28.57 1.91 16.13
C VAL A 115 27.09 1.52 16.20
N GLU A 116 26.36 2.00 17.20
CA GLU A 116 24.91 1.77 17.34
C GLU A 116 24.14 2.31 16.13
N TYR A 117 24.47 3.52 15.69
CA TYR A 117 23.87 4.12 14.49
C TYR A 117 24.11 3.28 13.23
N ASN A 118 25.35 2.82 13.03
CA ASN A 118 25.68 1.97 11.89
C ASN A 118 24.94 0.63 11.96
N GLY A 119 24.87 0.00 13.14
CA GLY A 119 24.11 -1.23 13.34
C GLY A 119 22.61 -1.06 13.08
N LEU A 120 22.03 0.06 13.53
CA LEU A 120 20.63 0.39 13.26
C LEU A 120 20.37 0.64 11.77
N LYS A 121 21.31 1.30 11.09
CA LYS A 121 21.24 1.53 9.64
C LYS A 121 21.24 0.20 8.87
N GLU A 122 22.13 -0.71 9.21
CA GLU A 122 22.19 -2.05 8.59
C GLU A 122 20.92 -2.85 8.83
N ALA A 123 20.36 -2.80 10.05
CA ALA A 123 19.07 -3.43 10.36
C ALA A 123 17.92 -2.84 9.54
N LEU A 124 17.89 -1.51 9.38
CA LEU A 124 16.89 -0.84 8.54
C LEU A 124 17.01 -1.26 7.08
N GLU A 125 18.22 -1.31 6.53
CA GLU A 125 18.46 -1.77 5.16
C GLU A 125 17.99 -3.21 4.94
N TYR A 126 18.16 -4.09 5.93
CA TYR A 126 17.64 -5.45 5.90
C TYR A 126 16.11 -5.49 5.92
N LEU A 127 15.47 -4.73 6.81
CA LEU A 127 14.01 -4.65 6.91
C LEU A 127 13.37 -4.11 5.62
N ILE A 128 14.00 -3.12 4.97
CA ILE A 128 13.54 -2.59 3.68
C ILE A 128 13.56 -3.70 2.61
N LYS A 129 14.65 -4.47 2.54
CA LYS A 129 14.76 -5.59 1.58
C LYS A 129 13.69 -6.64 1.83
N ASP A 130 13.43 -7.01 3.08
CA ASP A 130 12.41 -8.00 3.40
C ASP A 130 10.99 -7.48 3.12
N ARG A 131 10.68 -6.22 3.44
CA ARG A 131 9.44 -5.57 3.04
C ARG A 131 9.23 -5.67 1.53
N ASP A 132 10.24 -5.35 0.74
CA ASP A 132 10.15 -5.36 -0.73
C ASP A 132 9.96 -6.78 -1.29
N LYS A 133 10.60 -7.78 -0.68
CA LYS A 133 10.37 -9.20 -1.01
C LYS A 133 8.92 -9.62 -0.71
N TYR A 134 8.39 -9.28 0.46
CA TYR A 134 7.02 -9.64 0.81
C TYR A 134 6.01 -8.88 -0.05
N PHE A 135 6.27 -7.61 -0.36
CA PHE A 135 5.43 -6.82 -1.26
C PHE A 135 5.34 -7.47 -2.65
N THR A 136 6.48 -7.82 -3.25
CA THR A 136 6.49 -8.50 -4.56
C THR A 136 5.79 -9.84 -4.50
N LEU A 137 6.00 -10.63 -3.45
CA LEU A 137 5.30 -11.90 -3.24
C LEU A 137 3.77 -11.72 -3.14
N CYS A 138 3.30 -10.75 -2.36
CA CYS A 138 1.87 -10.43 -2.25
C CYS A 138 1.27 -10.05 -3.60
N GLU A 139 1.95 -9.23 -4.39
CA GLU A 139 1.48 -8.85 -5.73
C GLU A 139 1.42 -10.06 -6.67
N THR A 140 2.42 -10.95 -6.62
CA THR A 140 2.38 -12.20 -7.42
C THR A 140 1.23 -13.11 -6.99
N TYR A 141 0.94 -13.23 -5.70
CA TYR A 141 -0.19 -14.01 -5.21
C TYR A 141 -1.54 -13.39 -5.58
N ARG A 142 -1.68 -12.07 -5.53
CA ARG A 142 -2.89 -11.37 -6.00
C ARG A 142 -3.14 -11.64 -7.48
N ALA A 143 -2.09 -11.67 -8.29
CA ALA A 143 -2.18 -11.98 -9.71
C ALA A 143 -2.55 -13.45 -9.98
N THR A 144 -2.02 -14.40 -9.20
CA THR A 144 -2.13 -15.84 -9.49
C THR A 144 -3.30 -16.54 -8.81
N LEU A 145 -3.63 -16.19 -7.57
CA LEU A 145 -4.65 -16.88 -6.78
C LEU A 145 -6.06 -16.32 -6.98
N THR A 146 -6.16 -15.08 -7.44
CA THR A 146 -7.44 -14.42 -7.71
C THR A 146 -7.37 -13.67 -9.03
N PRO A 147 -7.38 -14.36 -10.19
CA PRO A 147 -7.59 -13.67 -11.45
C PRO A 147 -8.90 -12.90 -11.33
N ARG A 148 -8.79 -11.56 -11.27
CA ARG A 148 -9.96 -10.72 -11.07
C ARG A 148 -10.90 -10.96 -12.26
N PRO A 149 -12.16 -11.36 -12.03
CA PRO A 149 -13.09 -11.60 -13.12
C PRO A 149 -13.18 -10.34 -13.99
N ASN A 150 -13.22 -10.51 -15.31
CA ASN A 150 -13.50 -9.40 -16.21
C ASN A 150 -14.99 -9.04 -16.09
N TRP A 151 -15.29 -8.14 -15.15
CA TRP A 151 -16.63 -7.64 -14.87
C TRP A 151 -17.23 -6.85 -16.05
N GLU A 152 -16.46 -6.39 -17.03
CA GLU A 152 -17.00 -5.71 -18.21
C GLU A 152 -17.84 -6.65 -19.09
N ARG A 153 -17.60 -7.97 -18.99
CA ARG A 153 -18.41 -8.98 -19.69
C ARG A 153 -19.85 -9.07 -19.19
N CYS A 154 -20.14 -8.49 -18.02
CA CYS A 154 -21.46 -8.50 -17.40
C CYS A 154 -22.39 -7.42 -17.99
N ALA A 155 -21.82 -6.34 -18.53
CA ALA A 155 -22.57 -5.24 -19.14
C ALA A 155 -23.60 -5.65 -20.21
N PRO A 156 -23.31 -6.55 -21.18
CA PRO A 156 -24.30 -6.98 -22.16
C PRO A 156 -25.38 -7.93 -21.62
N ILE A 157 -25.22 -8.46 -20.41
CA ILE A 157 -26.15 -9.42 -19.80
C ILE A 157 -27.24 -8.70 -18.98
N ILE A 158 -26.93 -7.50 -18.49
CA ILE A 158 -27.77 -6.73 -17.56
C ILE A 158 -28.63 -5.72 -18.34
N GLU A 159 -29.87 -5.52 -17.88
CA GLU A 159 -30.80 -4.54 -18.48
C GLU A 159 -30.26 -3.11 -18.27
N GLY A 160 -30.21 -2.31 -19.35
CA GLY A 160 -29.58 -0.97 -19.31
C GLY A 160 -28.11 -0.93 -19.72
N GLY A 161 -27.49 -2.08 -20.01
CA GLY A 161 -26.19 -2.15 -20.69
C GLY A 161 -25.00 -1.63 -19.86
N LEU A 162 -24.00 -1.07 -20.55
CA LEU A 162 -22.73 -0.67 -19.95
C LEU A 162 -22.86 0.50 -18.96
N GLU A 163 -23.76 1.45 -19.20
CA GLU A 163 -23.95 2.60 -18.33
C GLU A 163 -24.58 2.19 -17.00
N HIS A 164 -25.63 1.37 -17.04
CA HIS A 164 -26.26 0.84 -15.84
C HIS A 164 -25.31 -0.05 -15.03
N TRP A 165 -24.52 -0.90 -15.71
CA TRP A 165 -23.51 -1.70 -15.03
C TRP A 165 -22.42 -0.86 -14.37
N LYS A 166 -21.99 0.25 -15.00
CA LYS A 166 -21.04 1.18 -14.39
C LYS A 166 -21.61 1.78 -13.11
N GLU A 167 -22.84 2.26 -13.14
CA GLU A 167 -23.51 2.81 -11.95
C GLU A 167 -23.59 1.79 -10.82
N LEU A 168 -23.96 0.54 -11.12
CA LEU A 168 -24.05 -0.54 -10.13
C LEU A 168 -22.69 -0.99 -9.58
N SER A 169 -21.64 -0.94 -10.40
CA SER A 169 -20.33 -1.48 -10.06
C SER A 169 -19.39 -0.50 -9.36
N ILE A 170 -19.66 0.81 -9.45
CA ILE A 170 -18.82 1.84 -8.82
C ILE A 170 -18.78 1.64 -7.30
N GLY A 171 -17.57 1.53 -6.76
CA GLY A 171 -17.33 1.45 -5.31
C GLY A 171 -17.71 0.11 -4.67
N LYS A 172 -18.08 -0.91 -5.46
CA LYS A 172 -18.45 -2.23 -4.94
C LYS A 172 -17.27 -3.20 -4.93
N THR A 173 -17.29 -4.15 -3.99
CA THR A 173 -16.32 -5.25 -3.94
C THR A 173 -16.72 -6.37 -4.90
N SER A 174 -15.77 -7.21 -5.32
CA SER A 174 -16.07 -8.34 -6.21
C SER A 174 -17.20 -9.25 -5.70
N ASN A 175 -17.29 -9.50 -4.38
CA ASN A 175 -18.38 -10.29 -3.81
C ASN A 175 -19.73 -9.57 -3.92
N GLN A 176 -19.76 -8.27 -3.65
CA GLN A 176 -20.97 -7.47 -3.83
C GLN A 176 -21.41 -7.40 -5.29
N LEU A 177 -20.47 -7.38 -6.24
CA LEU A 177 -20.77 -7.45 -7.66
C LEU A 177 -21.39 -8.80 -8.04
N VAL A 178 -20.96 -9.90 -7.43
CA VAL A 178 -21.60 -11.22 -7.61
C VAL A 178 -23.04 -11.16 -7.12
N ASP A 179 -23.29 -10.63 -5.92
CA ASP A 179 -24.65 -10.54 -5.36
C ASP A 179 -25.58 -9.69 -6.25
N ILE A 180 -25.10 -8.54 -6.71
CA ILE A 180 -25.83 -7.66 -7.64
C ILE A 180 -26.13 -8.39 -8.96
N LEU A 181 -25.13 -9.09 -9.51
CA LEU A 181 -25.27 -9.81 -10.77
C LEU A 181 -26.22 -11.01 -10.64
N LEU A 182 -26.21 -11.72 -9.51
CA LEU A 182 -27.16 -12.79 -9.24
C LEU A 182 -28.59 -12.24 -9.14
N ASN A 183 -28.78 -11.09 -8.51
CA ASN A 183 -30.09 -10.43 -8.45
C ASN A 183 -30.59 -10.00 -9.85
N GLU A 184 -29.70 -9.47 -10.70
CA GLU A 184 -30.05 -9.04 -12.06
C GLU A 184 -30.29 -10.20 -13.05
N ILE A 185 -29.48 -11.27 -12.98
CA ILE A 185 -29.61 -12.42 -13.88
C ILE A 185 -30.82 -13.28 -13.53
N ILE A 186 -31.08 -13.50 -12.24
CA ILE A 186 -32.20 -14.33 -11.79
C ILE A 186 -33.52 -13.53 -11.85
N GLY A 187 -33.46 -12.22 -12.09
CA GLY A 187 -34.65 -11.38 -12.15
C GLY A 187 -35.30 -11.27 -10.78
N GLY A 188 -34.55 -10.70 -9.83
CA GLY A 188 -35.08 -10.34 -8.52
C GLY A 188 -35.68 -11.54 -7.78
N ASN A 189 -34.86 -12.53 -7.42
CA ASN A 189 -35.25 -13.42 -6.33
C ASN A 189 -35.00 -12.68 -5.01
N ASP A 190 -35.86 -11.70 -4.80
CA ASP A 190 -35.83 -10.85 -3.65
C ASP A 190 -36.30 -11.69 -2.47
N ILE A 191 -35.34 -12.15 -1.67
CA ILE A 191 -35.54 -12.43 -0.25
C ILE A 191 -36.10 -11.15 0.45
N TYR A 192 -36.10 -9.99 -0.23
CA TYR A 192 -36.58 -8.70 0.25
C TYR A 192 -37.48 -7.92 -0.73
N ASN A 193 -38.53 -8.54 -1.29
CA ASN A 193 -39.83 -7.91 -1.64
C ASN A 193 -39.93 -6.61 -2.49
N ASN A 194 -38.89 -6.07 -3.12
CA ASN A 194 -38.99 -4.92 -4.02
C ASN A 194 -39.08 -5.39 -5.48
N VAL A 195 -40.12 -6.15 -5.79
CA VAL A 195 -40.52 -6.43 -7.16
C VAL A 195 -40.86 -5.10 -7.82
N VAL A 196 -40.01 -4.62 -8.73
CA VAL A 196 -40.33 -3.49 -9.60
C VAL A 196 -41.47 -3.93 -10.52
N ASN A 197 -42.69 -3.70 -10.08
CA ASN A 197 -43.90 -3.96 -10.83
C ASN A 197 -43.96 -3.03 -12.06
N PHE A 198 -44.57 -3.52 -13.14
CA PHE A 198 -44.77 -2.72 -14.35
C PHE A 198 -45.87 -1.68 -14.13
N ILE A 199 -45.60 -0.46 -14.58
CA ILE A 199 -46.59 0.61 -14.65
C ILE A 199 -47.46 0.37 -15.89
N GLY A 200 -48.77 0.33 -15.71
CA GLY A 200 -49.73 0.19 -16.81
C GLY A 200 -49.60 1.29 -17.86
N LEU A 201 -49.69 0.92 -19.13
CA LEU A 201 -49.55 1.77 -20.32
C LEU A 201 -50.80 2.64 -20.58
N GLY A 202 -51.86 2.50 -19.80
CA GLY A 202 -53.13 3.23 -19.95
C GLY A 202 -54.20 2.47 -20.74
N ILE A 203 -55.35 3.11 -20.96
CA ILE A 203 -56.55 2.54 -21.62
C ILE A 203 -56.72 3.14 -23.03
N ASP A 204 -55.65 3.70 -23.59
CA ASP A 204 -55.71 4.37 -24.89
C ASP A 204 -55.95 3.33 -26.03
N PRO A 205 -56.78 3.63 -27.04
CA PRO A 205 -57.04 2.73 -28.18
C PRO A 205 -55.79 2.42 -29.02
N THR A 206 -54.70 3.18 -28.88
CA THR A 206 -53.41 2.89 -29.52
C THR A 206 -52.64 1.74 -28.84
N VAL A 207 -52.96 1.43 -27.58
CA VAL A 207 -52.35 0.33 -26.83
C VAL A 207 -53.10 -0.96 -27.15
N PRO A 208 -52.42 -2.09 -27.46
CA PRO A 208 -53.08 -3.37 -27.68
C PRO A 208 -53.96 -3.78 -26.49
N LYS A 209 -55.14 -4.36 -26.77
CA LYS A 209 -56.16 -4.70 -25.76
C LYS A 209 -55.62 -5.56 -24.61
N PHE A 210 -54.66 -6.45 -24.89
CA PHE A 210 -54.05 -7.33 -23.89
C PHE A 210 -53.07 -6.61 -22.94
N LEU A 211 -52.81 -5.31 -23.15
CA LEU A 211 -51.96 -4.46 -22.31
C LEU A 211 -52.70 -3.27 -21.70
N GLN A 212 -53.98 -3.06 -22.04
CA GLN A 212 -54.72 -1.88 -21.59
C GLN A 212 -55.03 -1.97 -20.09
N THR A 213 -54.29 -1.24 -19.27
CA THR A 213 -54.59 -1.07 -17.84
C THR A 213 -53.87 0.15 -17.27
N THR A 214 -54.43 0.69 -16.19
CA THR A 214 -53.83 1.75 -15.36
C THR A 214 -53.26 1.21 -14.06
N SER A 215 -53.45 -0.08 -13.76
CA SER A 215 -52.99 -0.69 -12.51
C SER A 215 -51.49 -1.02 -12.57
N ASN A 216 -50.91 -1.20 -11.39
CA ASN A 216 -49.57 -1.75 -11.25
C ASN A 216 -49.61 -3.27 -11.47
N ILE A 217 -48.68 -3.82 -12.24
CA ILE A 217 -48.73 -5.21 -12.71
C ILE A 217 -47.49 -5.94 -12.23
N ARG A 218 -47.66 -7.13 -11.68
CA ARG A 218 -46.52 -7.88 -11.14
C ARG A 218 -45.56 -8.33 -12.25
N ASN A 219 -44.29 -7.99 -12.08
CA ASN A 219 -43.23 -8.55 -12.91
C ASN A 219 -42.91 -9.97 -12.40
N ARG A 220 -43.04 -10.96 -13.29
CA ARG A 220 -42.78 -12.38 -13.01
C ARG A 220 -41.43 -12.84 -13.55
N HIS A 221 -40.68 -11.95 -14.23
CA HIS A 221 -39.35 -12.20 -14.75
C HIS A 221 -39.24 -13.49 -15.58
N PHE A 222 -40.04 -13.57 -16.65
CA PHE A 222 -39.98 -14.72 -17.55
C PHE A 222 -38.58 -14.91 -18.12
N MET A 223 -38.05 -16.13 -17.97
CA MET A 223 -36.77 -16.51 -18.56
C MET A 223 -36.95 -16.76 -20.06
N GLN A 224 -35.86 -16.76 -20.81
CA GLN A 224 -35.90 -17.00 -22.26
C GLN A 224 -36.67 -18.29 -22.62
N ARG A 225 -36.46 -19.36 -21.84
CA ARG A 225 -37.18 -20.64 -22.01
C ARG A 225 -38.69 -20.47 -21.86
N ASP A 226 -39.13 -19.74 -20.84
CA ASP A 226 -40.56 -19.57 -20.53
C ASP A 226 -41.24 -18.73 -21.61
N VAL A 227 -40.55 -17.68 -22.09
CA VAL A 227 -41.01 -16.86 -23.21
C VAL A 227 -41.11 -17.70 -24.49
N SER A 228 -40.10 -18.54 -24.78
CA SER A 228 -40.12 -19.43 -25.94
C SER A 228 -41.29 -20.42 -25.89
N LEU A 229 -41.50 -21.10 -24.76
CA LEU A 229 -42.60 -22.05 -24.60
C LEU A 229 -43.97 -21.38 -24.73
N LEU A 230 -44.10 -20.16 -24.18
CA LEU A 230 -45.34 -19.38 -24.30
C LEU A 230 -45.59 -18.97 -25.76
N ILE A 231 -44.56 -18.56 -26.50
CA ILE A 231 -44.67 -18.22 -27.92
C ILE A 231 -45.06 -19.44 -28.75
N GLU A 232 -44.44 -20.59 -28.51
CA GLU A 232 -44.78 -21.85 -29.19
C GLU A 232 -46.25 -22.24 -28.97
N ASP A 233 -46.73 -22.12 -27.73
CA ASP A 233 -48.13 -22.41 -27.41
C ASP A 233 -49.10 -21.41 -28.06
N ILE A 234 -48.77 -20.11 -28.07
CA ILE A 234 -49.56 -19.08 -28.75
C ILE A 234 -49.65 -19.39 -30.25
N TRP A 235 -48.54 -19.75 -30.90
CA TRP A 235 -48.55 -20.10 -32.32
C TRP A 235 -49.35 -21.36 -32.61
N LYS A 236 -49.21 -22.40 -31.80
CA LYS A 236 -49.97 -23.64 -31.93
C LYS A 236 -51.47 -23.36 -31.85
N GLN A 237 -51.88 -22.60 -30.84
CA GLN A 237 -53.28 -22.23 -30.65
C GLN A 237 -53.80 -21.28 -31.73
N LYS A 238 -52.92 -20.44 -32.31
CA LYS A 238 -53.27 -19.59 -33.44
C LYS A 238 -53.57 -20.40 -34.70
N ILE A 239 -52.73 -21.38 -35.02
CA ILE A 239 -52.94 -22.28 -36.17
C ILE A 239 -54.28 -23.01 -36.02
N GLU A 240 -54.58 -23.52 -34.83
CA GLU A 240 -55.85 -24.20 -34.54
C GLU A 240 -57.05 -23.25 -34.71
N HIS A 241 -56.96 -22.03 -34.16
CA HIS A 241 -58.01 -21.02 -34.33
C HIS A 241 -58.22 -20.62 -35.80
N ASP A 242 -57.15 -20.45 -36.57
CA ASP A 242 -57.24 -20.10 -37.99
C ASP A 242 -57.85 -21.24 -38.83
N LEU A 243 -57.58 -22.51 -38.48
CA LEU A 243 -58.21 -23.68 -39.08
C LEU A 243 -59.70 -23.80 -38.71
N GLU A 244 -60.05 -23.58 -37.44
CA GLU A 244 -61.45 -23.58 -36.98
C GLU A 244 -62.26 -22.50 -37.70
N GLN A 245 -61.72 -21.30 -37.83
CA GLN A 245 -62.37 -20.18 -38.52
C GLN A 245 -62.54 -20.44 -40.02
N GLN A 246 -61.60 -21.14 -40.67
CA GLN A 246 -61.74 -21.58 -42.07
C GLN A 246 -62.84 -22.62 -42.27
N ASN A 247 -63.12 -23.44 -41.26
CA ASN A 247 -64.13 -24.50 -41.33
C ASN A 247 -65.56 -24.00 -41.04
N THR A 248 -65.71 -22.81 -40.46
CA THR A 248 -67.02 -22.17 -40.27
C THR A 248 -67.57 -21.56 -41.57
N LEU A 249 -68.82 -21.89 -41.90
CA LEU A 249 -69.53 -21.54 -43.14
C LEU A 249 -69.73 -20.04 -43.43
N ASP A 250 -69.44 -19.15 -42.45
CA ASP A 250 -69.58 -17.69 -42.57
C ASP A 250 -68.22 -16.96 -42.79
N ALA A 251 -67.16 -17.70 -43.10
CA ALA A 251 -65.81 -17.15 -43.25
C ALA A 251 -65.71 -16.19 -44.45
N LYS A 252 -65.52 -14.89 -44.19
CA LYS A 252 -65.03 -13.95 -45.21
C LYS A 252 -63.63 -14.42 -45.64
N PRO A 253 -63.34 -14.55 -46.96
CA PRO A 253 -62.15 -15.21 -47.47
C PRO A 253 -60.81 -14.47 -47.24
N ASN A 254 -60.74 -13.54 -46.30
CA ASN A 254 -59.53 -12.76 -46.03
C ASN A 254 -59.47 -12.12 -44.63
N PHE A 255 -60.29 -12.54 -43.66
CA PHE A 255 -60.25 -11.95 -42.32
C PHE A 255 -59.25 -12.70 -41.43
N LYS A 256 -57.95 -12.39 -41.59
CA LYS A 256 -56.92 -12.82 -40.62
C LYS A 256 -56.93 -11.86 -39.43
N ILE A 257 -57.15 -12.39 -38.24
CA ILE A 257 -57.05 -11.59 -37.01
C ILE A 257 -55.58 -11.27 -36.76
N SER A 258 -55.26 -10.01 -36.48
CA SER A 258 -53.90 -9.60 -36.12
C SER A 258 -53.40 -10.42 -34.93
N LEU A 259 -52.11 -10.79 -34.92
CA LEU A 259 -51.50 -11.51 -33.81
C LEU A 259 -51.74 -10.81 -32.45
N ALA A 260 -51.74 -9.47 -32.42
CA ALA A 260 -52.02 -8.71 -31.20
C ALA A 260 -53.45 -8.90 -30.67
N ASP A 261 -54.46 -8.95 -31.55
CA ASP A 261 -55.84 -9.24 -31.17
C ASP A 261 -56.01 -10.73 -30.79
N PHE A 262 -55.29 -11.64 -31.47
CA PHE A 262 -55.31 -13.06 -31.12
C PHE A 262 -54.70 -13.32 -29.74
N VAL A 263 -53.59 -12.67 -29.37
CA VAL A 263 -52.97 -12.80 -28.05
C VAL A 263 -53.96 -12.39 -26.93
N HIS A 264 -54.79 -11.38 -27.17
CA HIS A 264 -55.87 -11.01 -26.25
C HIS A 264 -56.91 -12.13 -26.08
N ILE A 265 -57.33 -12.75 -27.20
CA ILE A 265 -58.26 -13.89 -27.18
C ILE A 265 -57.62 -15.10 -26.47
N TYR A 266 -56.35 -15.37 -26.75
CA TYR A 266 -55.57 -16.44 -26.13
C TYR A 266 -55.55 -16.28 -24.60
N PHE A 267 -55.22 -15.10 -24.08
CA PHE A 267 -55.19 -14.89 -22.63
C PHE A 267 -56.59 -14.96 -22.00
N LYS A 268 -57.63 -14.44 -22.67
CA LYS A 268 -59.02 -14.61 -22.22
C LYS A 268 -59.46 -16.07 -22.17
N ARG A 269 -59.06 -16.88 -23.15
CA ARG A 269 -59.35 -18.32 -23.18
C ARG A 269 -58.56 -19.08 -22.11
N ARG A 270 -57.31 -18.69 -21.89
CA ARG A 270 -56.41 -19.34 -20.93
C ARG A 270 -56.74 -19.02 -19.47
N PHE A 271 -57.25 -17.82 -19.20
CA PHE A 271 -57.58 -17.30 -17.87
C PHE A 271 -58.96 -16.60 -17.85
N PRO A 272 -60.08 -17.34 -17.95
CA PRO A 272 -61.41 -16.73 -18.15
C PRO A 272 -61.86 -15.76 -17.06
N ASP A 273 -61.51 -16.05 -15.81
CA ASP A 273 -62.02 -15.31 -14.63
C ASP A 273 -60.96 -14.40 -13.97
N GLU A 274 -59.73 -14.39 -14.47
CA GLU A 274 -58.59 -13.67 -13.86
C GLU A 274 -58.01 -12.58 -14.79
N GLU A 275 -58.70 -11.44 -14.89
CA GLU A 275 -58.25 -10.31 -15.73
C GLU A 275 -56.85 -9.79 -15.36
N LEU A 276 -56.50 -9.79 -14.07
CA LEU A 276 -55.16 -9.40 -13.61
C LEU A 276 -54.08 -10.35 -14.13
N LEU A 277 -54.35 -11.66 -14.18
CA LEU A 277 -53.38 -12.63 -14.66
C LEU A 277 -53.18 -12.53 -16.18
N GLN A 278 -54.24 -12.23 -16.93
CA GLN A 278 -54.15 -11.92 -18.37
C GLN A 278 -53.18 -10.77 -18.62
N LEU A 279 -53.33 -9.68 -17.84
CA LEU A 279 -52.47 -8.49 -17.94
C LEU A 279 -51.04 -8.79 -17.50
N GLU A 280 -50.83 -9.49 -16.38
CA GLU A 280 -49.49 -9.91 -15.93
C GLU A 280 -48.75 -10.67 -17.02
N TRP A 281 -49.38 -11.68 -17.61
CA TRP A 281 -48.75 -12.50 -18.64
C TRP A 281 -48.51 -11.71 -19.93
N GLY A 282 -49.42 -10.81 -20.31
CA GLY A 282 -49.24 -9.89 -21.43
C GLY A 282 -48.01 -8.99 -21.28
N TYR A 283 -47.86 -8.34 -20.13
CA TYR A 283 -46.71 -7.44 -19.87
C TYR A 283 -45.40 -8.21 -19.76
N ASN A 284 -45.40 -9.38 -19.13
CA ASN A 284 -44.21 -10.23 -19.04
C ASN A 284 -43.81 -10.81 -20.41
N LEU A 285 -44.77 -11.19 -21.26
CA LEU A 285 -44.51 -11.63 -22.63
C LEU A 285 -43.85 -10.53 -23.46
N VAL A 286 -44.40 -9.32 -23.45
CA VAL A 286 -43.87 -8.17 -24.22
C VAL A 286 -42.47 -7.77 -23.73
N THR A 287 -42.28 -7.72 -22.42
CA THR A 287 -40.98 -7.40 -21.83
C THR A 287 -39.95 -8.48 -22.16
N GLY A 288 -40.32 -9.75 -22.05
CA GLY A 288 -39.49 -10.89 -22.44
C GLY A 288 -39.13 -10.87 -23.93
N CYS A 289 -40.09 -10.59 -24.81
CA CYS A 289 -39.86 -10.46 -26.25
C CYS A 289 -38.88 -9.33 -26.58
N ARG A 290 -39.00 -8.19 -25.89
CA ARG A 290 -38.06 -7.06 -26.04
C ARG A 290 -36.66 -7.43 -25.55
N ARG A 291 -36.54 -8.13 -24.42
CA ARG A 291 -35.26 -8.57 -23.83
C ARG A 291 -34.55 -9.60 -24.69
N PHE A 292 -35.27 -10.59 -25.21
CA PHE A 292 -34.70 -11.72 -25.94
C PHE A 292 -34.84 -11.60 -27.46
N LYS A 293 -34.98 -10.37 -28.00
CA LYS A 293 -35.12 -10.10 -29.44
C LYS A 293 -33.98 -10.68 -30.31
N THR A 294 -32.80 -10.90 -29.72
CA THR A 294 -31.65 -11.52 -30.38
C THR A 294 -31.89 -12.99 -30.75
N SER A 295 -32.80 -13.68 -30.05
CA SER A 295 -33.22 -15.04 -30.44
C SER A 295 -34.04 -14.97 -31.72
N SER A 296 -33.75 -15.85 -32.68
CA SER A 296 -34.40 -15.81 -33.99
C SER A 296 -35.92 -16.03 -33.90
N ASP A 297 -36.41 -16.95 -33.07
CA ASP A 297 -37.85 -17.23 -32.94
C ASP A 297 -38.60 -16.12 -32.20
N ILE A 298 -38.04 -15.67 -31.07
CA ILE A 298 -38.62 -14.60 -30.26
C ILE A 298 -38.61 -13.27 -31.04
N GLY A 299 -37.54 -12.99 -31.77
CA GLY A 299 -37.41 -11.79 -32.59
C GLY A 299 -38.41 -11.74 -33.74
N ILE A 300 -38.68 -12.87 -34.41
CA ILE A 300 -39.72 -12.97 -35.44
C ILE A 300 -41.09 -12.75 -34.83
N PHE A 301 -41.42 -13.45 -33.74
CA PHE A 301 -42.70 -13.27 -33.04
C PHE A 301 -42.92 -11.82 -32.62
N TRP A 302 -41.89 -11.18 -32.03
CA TRP A 302 -41.95 -9.76 -31.64
C TRP A 302 -42.20 -8.82 -32.82
N SER A 303 -41.57 -9.08 -33.96
CA SER A 303 -41.74 -8.27 -35.17
C SER A 303 -43.14 -8.43 -35.76
N VAL A 304 -43.71 -9.63 -35.72
CA VAL A 304 -45.09 -9.90 -36.14
C VAL A 304 -46.09 -9.26 -35.17
N LEU A 305 -45.83 -9.33 -33.86
CA LEU A 305 -46.70 -8.76 -32.82
C LEU A 305 -46.82 -7.23 -32.96
N LEU A 306 -45.75 -6.56 -33.38
CA LEU A 306 -45.74 -5.12 -33.68
C LEU A 306 -46.32 -4.77 -35.07
N GLY A 307 -46.71 -5.76 -35.88
CA GLY A 307 -47.16 -5.57 -37.26
C GLY A 307 -46.05 -5.13 -38.22
N GLN A 308 -44.78 -5.37 -37.88
CA GLN A 308 -43.62 -5.04 -38.72
C GLN A 308 -43.24 -6.16 -39.70
N ALA A 309 -43.73 -7.37 -39.46
CA ALA A 309 -43.44 -8.56 -40.25
C ALA A 309 -44.72 -9.39 -40.48
N ASP A 310 -44.81 -10.03 -41.64
CA ASP A 310 -45.93 -10.92 -41.96
C ASP A 310 -45.78 -12.29 -41.28
N GLU A 311 -46.92 -12.86 -40.88
CA GLU A 311 -47.01 -14.16 -40.22
C GLU A 311 -46.45 -15.31 -41.07
N GLU A 312 -46.45 -15.16 -42.39
CA GLU A 312 -45.87 -16.14 -43.32
C GLU A 312 -44.38 -16.39 -43.08
N ILE A 313 -43.65 -15.41 -42.52
CA ILE A 313 -42.22 -15.53 -42.25
C ILE A 313 -41.97 -16.59 -41.15
N TYR A 314 -42.84 -16.64 -40.15
CA TYR A 314 -42.77 -17.65 -39.09
C TYR A 314 -43.07 -19.05 -39.64
N HIS A 315 -44.15 -19.19 -40.44
CA HIS A 315 -44.51 -20.47 -41.05
C HIS A 315 -43.43 -20.99 -41.99
N LYS A 316 -42.87 -20.12 -42.86
CA LYS A 316 -41.77 -20.49 -43.77
C LYS A 316 -40.58 -21.02 -42.97
N LYS A 317 -40.17 -20.34 -41.90
CA LYS A 317 -39.07 -20.79 -41.05
C LYS A 317 -39.33 -22.17 -40.43
N HIS A 318 -40.51 -22.39 -39.86
CA HIS A 318 -40.85 -23.68 -39.23
C HIS A 318 -40.99 -24.83 -40.25
N LEU A 319 -41.52 -24.56 -41.44
CA LEU A 319 -41.55 -25.50 -42.57
C LEU A 319 -40.13 -25.93 -43.01
N PHE A 320 -39.16 -25.01 -43.02
CA PHE A 320 -37.78 -25.36 -43.38
C PHE A 320 -37.06 -26.16 -42.29
N SER A 321 -37.39 -25.97 -41.01
CA SER A 321 -36.83 -26.76 -39.90
C SER A 321 -37.40 -28.18 -39.82
N ASP A 322 -38.67 -28.39 -40.17
CA ASP A 322 -39.26 -29.74 -40.18
C ASP A 322 -38.74 -30.59 -41.35
N ASN A 323 -38.52 -29.96 -42.52
CA ASN A 323 -37.96 -30.64 -43.70
C ASN A 323 -36.50 -31.05 -43.51
N THR A 324 -35.73 -30.34 -42.68
CA THR A 324 -34.33 -30.71 -42.38
C THR A 324 -34.20 -31.83 -41.35
N GLN A 325 -35.26 -32.17 -40.62
CA GLN A 325 -35.30 -33.34 -39.72
C GLN A 325 -35.81 -34.62 -40.39
N GLN A 326 -36.44 -34.54 -41.58
CA GLN A 326 -36.89 -35.71 -42.35
C GLN A 326 -35.83 -36.26 -43.32
N ASP A 327 -34.79 -35.48 -43.65
CA ASP A 327 -33.70 -35.87 -44.56
C ASP A 327 -32.42 -36.33 -43.83
N SER A 328 -32.52 -36.86 -42.61
CA SER A 328 -31.39 -37.43 -41.83
C SER A 328 -31.64 -38.84 -41.34
#